data_AF-A0A7Y5HYA1-F1
#
_entry.id   AF-A0A7Y5HYA1-F1
#
_cell.length_a   1.000
_cell.length_b   1.000
_cell.length_c   1.000
_cell.angle_alpha   90.00
_cell.angle_beta   90.00
_cell.angle_gamma   90.00
#
_symmetry.space_group_name_H-M   'P 1'
#
loop_
_entity.id
_entity.type
_entity.pdbx_description
1 polymer ?
#
loop_
_entity_poly.entity_id
_entity_poly.type
_entity_poly.pdbx_seq_one_letter_code
_entity_poly.pdbx_strand_id
1 'polypeptide(L)'
;ALDARQAATAAQQQLHKLESAAYEKLHAERRKVELRVFLYRLALTLPLLVVAGWLFVKKRKGTYWPFVWGFIFFALFAFFVELVPYLPSYGGYVRYVVGIAITALVGRYAILALNRYLERQKQAESMPDQERRKELSYDVALARLAKNVCPGCERPVDLKNDKIDFCPHCGIGLFDRCSPCGTRKSAFARFCHACGASSQGAAPAPTLPDIST
;
A
#
# COMPACT_ATOMS: atom_id res chain seq x y z
N ALA A 1 -70.82 -18.92 35.25
CA ALA A 1 -69.42 -18.45 35.18
C ALA A 1 -68.53 -19.38 34.35
N LEU A 2 -68.69 -20.71 34.46
CA LEU A 2 -67.99 -21.67 33.60
C LEU A 2 -68.40 -21.58 32.12
N ASP A 3 -69.68 -21.43 31.82
CA ASP A 3 -70.17 -21.38 30.43
C ASP A 3 -69.63 -20.18 29.65
N ALA A 4 -69.52 -19.02 30.30
CA ALA A 4 -68.92 -17.82 29.70
C ALA A 4 -67.43 -18.02 29.37
N ARG A 5 -66.70 -18.78 30.20
CA ARG A 5 -65.30 -19.13 29.93
C ARG A 5 -65.17 -20.15 28.80
N GLN A 6 -66.07 -21.13 28.72
CA GLN A 6 -66.10 -22.11 27.62
C GLN A 6 -66.48 -21.47 26.29
N ALA A 7 -67.43 -20.54 26.28
CA ALA A 7 -67.78 -19.76 25.10
C ALA A 7 -66.60 -18.89 24.62
N ALA A 8 -65.88 -18.25 25.54
CA ALA A 8 -64.71 -17.44 25.22
C ALA A 8 -63.56 -18.27 24.65
N THR A 9 -63.27 -19.46 25.20
CA THR A 9 -62.22 -20.35 24.69
C THR A 9 -62.57 -20.92 23.32
N ALA A 10 -63.84 -21.28 23.09
CA ALA A 10 -64.32 -21.72 21.78
C ALA A 10 -64.16 -20.60 20.72
N ALA A 11 -64.51 -19.36 21.08
CA ALA A 11 -64.32 -18.20 20.21
C ALA A 11 -62.83 -17.93 19.90
N GLN A 12 -61.95 -18.02 20.90
CA GLN A 12 -60.50 -17.89 20.69
C GLN A 12 -59.92 -18.99 19.80
N GLN A 13 -60.38 -20.24 19.94
CA GLN A 13 -59.96 -21.33 19.08
C GLN A 13 -60.43 -21.14 17.63
N GLN A 14 -61.64 -20.60 17.43
CA GLN A 14 -62.12 -20.24 16.09
C GLN A 14 -61.28 -19.10 15.49
N LEU A 15 -60.98 -18.05 16.26
CA LEU A 15 -60.10 -16.97 15.82
C LEU A 15 -58.72 -17.50 15.44
N HIS A 16 -58.10 -18.33 16.28
CA HIS A 16 -56.77 -18.90 16.00
C HIS A 16 -56.77 -19.76 14.72
N LYS A 17 -57.84 -20.52 14.45
CA LYS A 17 -57.97 -21.31 13.21
C LYS A 17 -58.10 -20.41 11.98
N LEU A 18 -58.86 -19.32 12.09
CA LEU A 18 -59.01 -18.35 11.01
C LEU A 18 -57.71 -17.59 10.76
N GLU A 19 -57.02 -17.18 11.83
CA GLU A 19 -55.70 -16.55 11.77
C GLU A 19 -54.66 -17.49 11.15
N SER A 20 -54.56 -18.75 11.59
CA SER A 20 -53.60 -19.70 11.02
C SER A 20 -53.83 -19.93 9.53
N ALA A 21 -55.09 -20.08 9.11
CA ALA A 21 -55.43 -20.22 7.70
C ALA A 21 -55.14 -18.94 6.89
N ALA A 22 -55.33 -17.75 7.49
CA ALA A 22 -54.97 -16.48 6.88
C ALA A 22 -53.46 -16.30 6.75
N TYR A 23 -52.69 -16.69 7.78
CA TYR A 23 -51.23 -16.70 7.77
C TYR A 23 -50.70 -17.62 6.67
N GLU A 24 -51.21 -18.84 6.54
CA GLU A 24 -50.80 -19.76 5.47
C GLU A 24 -51.03 -19.17 4.07
N LYS A 25 -52.20 -18.58 3.82
CA LYS A 25 -52.50 -17.91 2.54
C LYS A 25 -51.59 -16.70 2.28
N LEU A 26 -51.34 -15.89 3.31
CA LEU A 26 -50.44 -14.74 3.23
C LEU A 26 -49.00 -15.17 2.96
N HIS A 27 -48.53 -16.25 3.57
CA HIS A 27 -47.20 -16.81 3.31
C HIS A 27 -47.09 -17.35 1.88
N ALA A 28 -48.12 -18.03 1.37
CA ALA A 28 -48.14 -18.55 0.01
C ALA A 28 -48.09 -17.42 -1.05
N GLU A 29 -48.82 -16.33 -0.84
CA GLU A 29 -48.81 -15.18 -1.75
C GLU A 29 -47.52 -14.35 -1.64
N ARG A 30 -46.96 -14.16 -0.44
CA ARG A 30 -45.66 -13.51 -0.26
C ARG A 30 -44.55 -14.22 -1.02
N ARG A 31 -44.51 -15.56 -0.98
CA ARG A 31 -43.54 -16.36 -1.73
C ARG A 31 -43.60 -16.08 -3.23
N LYS A 32 -44.79 -15.93 -3.82
CA LYS A 32 -44.96 -15.66 -5.25
C LYS A 32 -44.46 -14.26 -5.64
N VAL A 33 -44.74 -13.25 -4.81
CA VAL A 33 -44.29 -11.87 -5.03
C VAL A 33 -42.76 -11.79 -4.93
N GLU A 34 -42.17 -12.42 -3.92
CA GLU A 34 -40.73 -12.51 -3.73
C GLU A 34 -40.04 -13.21 -4.93
N LEU A 35 -40.62 -14.29 -5.45
CA LEU A 35 -40.08 -15.03 -6.59
C LEU A 35 -40.10 -14.21 -7.90
N ARG A 36 -41.12 -13.38 -8.11
CA ARG A 36 -41.19 -12.48 -9.27
C ARG A 36 -40.10 -11.41 -9.20
N VAL A 37 -39.93 -10.78 -8.04
CA VAL A 37 -38.88 -9.75 -7.84
C VAL A 37 -37.50 -10.37 -8.04
N PHE A 38 -37.29 -11.59 -7.55
CA PHE A 38 -36.06 -12.35 -7.81
C PHE A 38 -35.84 -12.62 -9.31
N LEU A 39 -36.86 -13.08 -10.05
CA LEU A 39 -36.76 -13.35 -11.49
C LEU A 39 -36.47 -12.09 -12.30
N TYR A 40 -37.11 -10.95 -11.98
CA TYR A 40 -36.83 -9.69 -12.67
C TYR A 40 -35.39 -9.21 -12.44
N ARG A 41 -34.87 -9.34 -11.21
CA ARG A 41 -33.45 -9.03 -10.92
C ARG A 41 -32.48 -10.01 -11.55
N LEU A 42 -32.80 -11.30 -11.59
CA LEU A 42 -32.01 -12.31 -12.28
C LEU A 42 -31.94 -12.02 -13.78
N ALA A 43 -33.07 -11.68 -14.40
CA ALA A 43 -33.14 -11.31 -15.81
C ALA A 43 -32.32 -10.06 -16.16
N LEU A 44 -32.12 -9.14 -15.21
CA LEU A 44 -31.31 -7.92 -15.40
C LEU A 44 -29.82 -8.13 -15.09
N THR A 45 -29.50 -8.91 -14.05
CA THR A 45 -28.11 -9.13 -13.59
C THR A 45 -27.38 -10.20 -14.39
N LEU A 46 -28.07 -11.23 -14.88
CA LEU A 46 -27.47 -12.32 -15.64
C LEU A 46 -26.86 -11.84 -16.97
N PRO A 47 -27.53 -10.99 -17.78
CA PRO A 47 -26.91 -10.38 -18.97
C PRO A 47 -25.66 -9.58 -18.63
N LEU A 48 -25.68 -8.82 -17.53
CA LEU A 48 -24.55 -8.01 -17.08
C LEU A 48 -23.34 -8.89 -16.72
N LEU A 49 -23.58 -10.02 -16.05
CA LEU A 49 -22.57 -11.02 -15.69
C LEU A 49 -22.00 -11.74 -16.93
N VAL A 50 -22.85 -12.05 -17.91
CA VAL A 50 -22.41 -12.62 -19.19
C VAL A 50 -21.51 -11.64 -19.94
N VAL A 51 -21.89 -10.36 -20.02
CA VAL A 51 -21.06 -9.31 -20.62
C VAL A 51 -19.73 -9.17 -19.87
N ALA A 52 -19.74 -9.23 -18.54
CA ALA A 52 -18.52 -9.16 -17.73
C ALA A 52 -17.59 -10.35 -18.00
N GLY A 53 -18.13 -11.57 -18.07
CA GLY A 53 -17.37 -12.77 -18.42
C GLY A 53 -16.78 -12.70 -19.83
N TRP A 54 -17.56 -12.22 -20.80
CA TRP A 54 -17.09 -12.03 -22.18
C TRP A 54 -15.94 -11.00 -22.26
N LEU A 55 -16.09 -9.86 -21.58
CA LEU A 55 -15.04 -8.84 -21.49
C LEU A 55 -13.78 -9.36 -20.81
N PHE A 56 -13.93 -10.19 -19.76
CA PHE A 56 -12.79 -10.80 -19.08
C PHE A 56 -11.99 -11.73 -19.99
N VAL A 57 -12.65 -12.56 -20.81
CA VAL A 57 -11.96 -13.46 -21.73
C VAL A 57 -11.29 -12.68 -22.86
N LYS A 58 -11.98 -11.69 -23.44
CA LYS A 58 -11.55 -11.05 -24.70
C LYS A 58 -10.69 -9.80 -24.54
N LYS A 59 -10.81 -9.06 -23.44
CA LYS A 59 -10.22 -7.71 -23.28
C LYS A 59 -9.27 -7.55 -22.07
N ARG A 60 -8.98 -8.61 -21.31
CA ARG A 60 -8.10 -8.58 -20.11
C ARG A 60 -6.61 -8.26 -20.34
N LYS A 61 -6.15 -8.01 -21.57
CA LYS A 61 -4.74 -7.62 -21.87
C LYS A 61 -4.63 -6.31 -22.65
N GLY A 62 -5.74 -5.60 -22.87
CA GLY A 62 -5.74 -4.33 -23.62
C GLY A 62 -5.42 -3.12 -22.74
N THR A 63 -5.13 -1.98 -23.36
CA THR A 63 -4.86 -0.69 -22.69
C THR A 63 -5.98 -0.26 -21.72
N TYR A 64 -7.23 -0.63 -22.01
CA TYR A 64 -8.41 -0.32 -21.17
C TYR A 64 -8.65 -1.29 -20.02
N TRP A 65 -7.62 -2.04 -19.61
CA TRP A 65 -7.69 -3.05 -18.54
C TRP A 65 -8.33 -2.58 -17.23
N PRO A 66 -8.09 -1.35 -16.72
CA PRO A 66 -8.75 -0.89 -15.49
C PRO A 66 -10.28 -0.82 -15.60
N PHE A 67 -10.81 -0.42 -16.76
CA PHE A 67 -12.26 -0.38 -17.00
C PHE A 67 -12.87 -1.78 -17.05
N VAL A 68 -12.17 -2.74 -17.65
CA VAL A 68 -12.61 -4.14 -17.71
C VAL A 68 -12.73 -4.72 -16.30
N TRP A 69 -11.72 -4.50 -15.46
CA TRP A 69 -11.77 -4.93 -14.06
C TRP A 69 -12.84 -4.20 -13.25
N GLY A 70 -12.96 -2.88 -13.43
CA GLY A 70 -14.02 -2.10 -12.79
C GLY A 70 -15.41 -2.63 -13.12
N PHE A 71 -15.68 -2.96 -14.39
CA PHE A 71 -16.95 -3.55 -14.81
C PHE A 71 -17.19 -4.94 -14.22
N ILE A 72 -16.14 -5.78 -14.11
CA ILE A 72 -16.25 -7.10 -13.47
C ILE A 72 -16.57 -6.95 -11.98
N PHE A 73 -15.86 -6.08 -11.26
CA PHE A 73 -16.14 -5.81 -9.85
C PHE A 73 -17.54 -5.24 -9.67
N PHE A 74 -17.98 -4.34 -10.56
CA PHE A 74 -19.34 -3.80 -10.55
C PHE A 74 -20.39 -4.87 -10.79
N ALA A 75 -20.21 -5.74 -11.80
CA ALA A 75 -21.15 -6.82 -12.09
C ALA A 75 -21.24 -7.84 -10.94
N LEU A 76 -20.09 -8.20 -10.34
CA LEU A 76 -20.05 -9.05 -9.15
C LEU A 76 -20.72 -8.37 -7.96
N PHE A 77 -20.42 -7.09 -7.71
CA PHE A 77 -21.03 -6.34 -6.61
C PHE A 77 -22.55 -6.20 -6.80
N ALA A 78 -23.01 -5.81 -7.99
CA ALA A 78 -24.42 -5.74 -8.33
C ALA A 78 -25.08 -7.11 -8.13
N PHE A 79 -24.47 -8.19 -8.57
CA PHE A 79 -24.97 -9.53 -8.29
C PHE A 79 -25.06 -9.82 -6.77
N PHE A 80 -23.98 -9.63 -6.01
CA PHE A 80 -23.93 -9.98 -4.57
C PHE A 80 -24.68 -9.01 -3.64
N VAL A 81 -24.86 -7.75 -4.01
CA VAL A 81 -25.53 -6.75 -3.18
C VAL A 81 -26.96 -6.50 -3.63
N GLU A 82 -27.28 -6.73 -4.89
CA GLU A 82 -28.61 -6.49 -5.44
C GLU A 82 -29.45 -7.77 -5.55
N LEU A 83 -28.87 -8.93 -5.93
CA LEU A 83 -29.64 -10.18 -6.03
C LEU A 83 -29.89 -10.82 -4.67
N VAL A 84 -28.89 -10.75 -3.79
CA VAL A 84 -28.85 -11.47 -2.51
C VAL A 84 -29.85 -10.97 -1.45
N PRO A 85 -30.21 -9.67 -1.33
CA PRO A 85 -31.14 -9.21 -0.30
C PRO A 85 -32.55 -9.82 -0.35
N TYR A 86 -32.91 -10.52 -1.44
CA TYR A 86 -34.26 -11.03 -1.67
C TYR A 86 -34.34 -12.56 -1.73
N LEU A 87 -33.27 -13.26 -1.36
CA LEU A 87 -33.32 -14.71 -1.17
C LEU A 87 -33.97 -15.02 0.21
N PRO A 88 -35.15 -15.65 0.25
CA PRO A 88 -36.02 -15.71 1.43
C PRO A 88 -35.47 -16.44 2.66
N SER A 89 -34.26 -17.05 2.61
CA SER A 89 -33.67 -17.66 3.80
C SER A 89 -32.13 -17.65 3.90
N TYR A 90 -31.40 -17.25 2.84
CA TYR A 90 -29.91 -17.29 2.82
C TYR A 90 -29.24 -15.99 2.36
N GLY A 91 -30.02 -14.99 1.95
CA GLY A 91 -29.50 -13.74 1.38
C GLY A 91 -28.53 -13.00 2.31
N GLY A 92 -29.00 -12.65 3.50
CA GLY A 92 -28.18 -11.92 4.47
C GLY A 92 -26.85 -12.61 4.78
N TYR A 93 -26.87 -13.91 5.03
CA TYR A 93 -25.68 -14.67 5.42
C TYR A 93 -24.61 -14.71 4.33
N VAL A 94 -25.00 -14.96 3.07
CA VAL A 94 -24.03 -14.98 1.97
C VAL A 94 -23.37 -13.61 1.80
N ARG A 95 -24.15 -12.52 1.89
CA ARG A 95 -23.62 -11.15 1.80
C ARG A 95 -22.61 -10.87 2.92
N TYR A 96 -22.95 -11.22 4.16
CA TYR A 96 -22.08 -10.99 5.30
C TYR A 96 -20.83 -11.86 5.23
N VAL A 97 -20.95 -13.15 4.91
CA VAL A 97 -19.81 -14.06 4.79
C VAL A 97 -18.85 -13.60 3.69
N VAL A 98 -19.36 -13.26 2.51
CA VAL A 98 -18.55 -12.75 1.40
C VAL A 98 -17.89 -11.42 1.76
N GLY A 99 -18.64 -10.48 2.36
CA GLY A 99 -18.09 -9.20 2.81
C GLY A 99 -16.99 -9.35 3.86
N ILE A 100 -17.19 -10.23 4.85
CA ILE A 100 -16.18 -10.55 5.87
C ILE A 100 -14.95 -11.19 5.23
N ALA A 101 -15.13 -12.17 4.33
CA ALA A 101 -14.03 -12.82 3.64
C ALA A 101 -13.19 -11.84 2.82
N ILE A 102 -13.84 -10.96 2.03
CA ILE A 102 -13.16 -9.92 1.25
C ILE A 102 -12.40 -8.98 2.18
N THR A 103 -13.03 -8.52 3.26
CA THR A 103 -12.41 -7.58 4.21
C THR A 103 -11.19 -8.22 4.89
N ALA A 104 -11.30 -9.48 5.31
CA ALA A 104 -10.20 -10.22 5.90
C ALA A 104 -9.04 -10.44 4.91
N LEU A 105 -9.34 -10.78 3.66
CA LEU A 105 -8.32 -10.98 2.62
C LEU A 105 -7.63 -9.66 2.26
N VAL A 106 -8.39 -8.60 1.99
CA VAL A 106 -7.84 -7.28 1.66
C VAL A 106 -7.05 -6.72 2.84
N GLY A 107 -7.58 -6.81 4.06
CA GLY A 107 -6.89 -6.41 5.27
C GLY A 107 -5.57 -7.15 5.46
N ARG A 108 -5.57 -8.49 5.28
CA ARG A 108 -4.35 -9.30 5.37
C ARG A 108 -3.31 -8.89 4.32
N TYR A 109 -3.74 -8.70 3.07
CA TYR A 109 -2.83 -8.26 2.00
C TYR A 109 -2.28 -6.86 2.25
N ALA A 110 -3.11 -5.93 2.73
CA ALA A 110 -2.70 -4.57 3.07
C ALA A 110 -1.67 -4.57 4.20
N ILE A 111 -1.90 -5.34 5.28
CA ILE A 111 -0.96 -5.48 6.40
C ILE A 111 0.37 -6.08 5.92
N LEU A 112 0.34 -7.15 5.12
CA LEU A 112 1.58 -7.76 4.60
C LEU A 112 2.33 -6.84 3.63
N ALA A 113 1.63 -6.05 2.82
CA ALA A 113 2.25 -5.05 1.96
C ALA A 113 2.87 -3.91 2.78
N LEU A 114 2.16 -3.43 3.80
CA LEU A 114 2.63 -2.38 4.69
C LEU A 114 3.83 -2.84 5.51
N ASN A 115 3.83 -4.07 6.04
CA ASN A 115 4.97 -4.60 6.77
C ASN A 115 6.20 -4.73 5.88
N ARG A 116 6.06 -5.22 4.64
CA ARG A 116 7.17 -5.24 3.67
C ARG A 116 7.67 -3.84 3.34
N TYR A 117 6.77 -2.86 3.25
CA TYR A 117 7.15 -1.46 3.03
C TYR A 117 7.90 -0.89 4.24
N LEU A 118 7.40 -1.11 5.45
CA LEU A 118 8.04 -0.71 6.70
C LEU A 118 9.37 -1.42 6.92
N GLU A 119 9.51 -2.69 6.55
CA GLU A 119 10.79 -3.41 6.61
C GLU A 119 11.82 -2.79 5.66
N ARG A 120 11.42 -2.45 4.42
CA ARG A 120 12.29 -1.74 3.47
C ARG A 120 12.65 -0.35 3.97
N GLN A 121 11.70 0.37 4.56
CA GLN A 121 11.95 1.68 5.15
C GLN A 121 12.87 1.57 6.36
N LYS A 122 12.65 0.58 7.24
CA LYS A 122 13.49 0.30 8.40
C LYS A 122 14.89 -0.13 7.97
N GLN A 123 15.05 -0.87 6.88
CA GLN A 123 16.37 -1.18 6.30
C GLN A 123 17.07 0.08 5.75
N ALA A 124 16.32 1.00 5.15
CA ALA A 124 16.85 2.28 4.68
C ALA A 124 17.17 3.26 5.83
N GLU A 125 16.42 3.20 6.93
CA GLU A 125 16.65 4.00 8.15
C GLU A 125 17.69 3.35 9.08
N SER A 126 17.82 2.01 9.06
CA SER A 126 18.89 1.26 9.73
C SER A 126 20.17 1.20 8.93
N MET A 127 20.19 1.73 7.69
CA MET A 127 21.44 2.12 7.07
C MET A 127 22.03 3.22 7.97
N PRO A 128 23.16 2.94 8.61
CA PRO A 128 23.61 3.67 9.76
C PRO A 128 23.97 5.10 9.34
N ASP A 129 23.73 6.05 10.25
CA ASP A 129 24.36 7.37 10.24
C ASP A 129 25.91 7.30 10.12
N GLN A 130 26.51 6.10 10.20
CA GLN A 130 27.91 5.82 9.90
C GLN A 130 28.26 5.63 8.41
N GLU A 131 27.33 5.19 7.54
CA GLU A 131 27.54 5.09 6.09
C GLU A 131 27.16 6.38 5.35
N ARG A 132 26.17 7.13 5.87
CA ARG A 132 25.95 8.53 5.44
C ARG A 132 27.17 9.43 5.71
N ARG A 133 28.05 9.03 6.63
CA ARG A 133 29.33 9.71 6.92
C ARG A 133 30.51 9.21 6.08
N LYS A 134 30.38 8.10 5.34
CA LYS A 134 31.44 7.52 4.50
C LYS A 134 31.21 7.74 3.00
N GLU A 135 29.96 7.93 2.58
CA GLU A 135 29.60 8.40 1.23
C GLU A 135 29.25 9.89 1.21
N LEU A 136 30.00 10.72 1.95
CA LEU A 136 30.07 12.12 1.54
C LEU A 136 30.83 12.13 0.21
N SER A 137 30.06 12.05 -0.89
CA SER A 137 30.62 12.06 -2.25
C SER A 137 31.63 13.20 -2.36
N TYR A 138 32.81 12.86 -2.87
CA TYR A 138 33.92 13.79 -3.08
C TYR A 138 33.43 15.13 -3.65
N ASP A 139 32.49 15.07 -4.60
CA ASP A 139 31.88 16.23 -5.25
C ASP A 139 31.02 17.08 -4.31
N VAL A 140 30.23 16.47 -3.41
CA VAL A 140 29.45 17.21 -2.41
C VAL A 140 30.35 17.84 -1.35
N ALA A 141 31.40 17.14 -0.94
CA ALA A 141 32.39 17.70 -0.02
C ALA A 141 33.06 18.94 -0.63
N LEU A 142 33.53 18.83 -1.88
CA LEU A 142 34.18 19.93 -2.60
C LEU A 142 33.21 21.10 -2.87
N ALA A 143 31.96 20.81 -3.24
CA ALA A 143 30.94 21.83 -3.48
C ALA A 143 30.55 22.60 -2.21
N ARG A 144 30.52 21.93 -1.05
CA ARG A 144 30.29 22.56 0.25
C ARG A 144 31.48 23.42 0.68
N LEU A 145 32.71 22.91 0.50
CA LEU A 145 33.93 23.71 0.72
C LEU A 145 33.94 24.95 -0.19
N ALA A 146 33.60 24.84 -1.47
CA ALA A 146 33.53 26.00 -2.38
C ALA A 146 32.58 27.11 -1.89
N LYS A 147 31.57 26.75 -1.08
CA LYS A 147 30.60 27.68 -0.48
C LYS A 147 30.96 28.11 0.95
N ASN A 148 32.17 27.81 1.44
CA ASN A 148 32.59 28.08 2.83
C ASN A 148 31.72 27.38 3.89
N VAL A 149 31.27 26.16 3.59
CA VAL A 149 30.43 25.34 4.51
C VAL A 149 31.13 24.04 4.88
N CYS A 150 31.17 23.72 6.17
CA CYS A 150 31.72 22.47 6.67
C CYS A 150 30.88 21.28 6.19
N PRO A 151 31.48 20.27 5.53
CA PRO A 151 30.70 19.12 5.06
C PRO A 151 30.18 18.20 6.17
N GLY A 152 30.80 18.23 7.36
CA GLY A 152 30.43 17.38 8.48
C GLY A 152 29.29 17.93 9.35
N CYS A 153 29.30 19.24 9.63
CA CYS A 153 28.32 19.88 10.53
C CYS A 153 27.47 20.96 9.85
N GLU A 154 27.66 21.19 8.55
CA GLU A 154 26.90 22.14 7.72
C GLU A 154 26.89 23.59 8.22
N ARG A 155 27.83 23.93 9.11
CA ARG A 155 28.05 25.30 9.58
C ARG A 155 29.02 26.07 8.69
N PRO A 156 28.88 27.41 8.60
CA PRO A 156 29.84 28.24 7.88
C PRO A 156 31.22 28.13 8.53
N VAL A 157 32.27 28.07 7.71
CA VAL A 157 33.67 28.07 8.13
C VAL A 157 34.44 29.00 7.22
N ASP A 158 35.33 29.82 7.80
CA ASP A 158 36.19 30.71 7.03
C ASP A 158 37.36 29.95 6.39
N LEU A 159 37.22 29.55 5.12
CA LEU A 159 38.26 28.81 4.39
C LEU A 159 39.32 29.73 3.78
N LYS A 160 39.17 31.06 3.86
CA LYS A 160 40.18 32.02 3.39
C LYS A 160 41.33 32.17 4.40
N ASN A 161 41.13 31.72 5.62
CA ASN A 161 42.16 31.71 6.64
C ASN A 161 42.99 30.43 6.55
N ASP A 162 44.20 30.55 6.02
CA ASP A 162 45.15 29.43 5.82
C ASP A 162 45.61 28.76 7.14
N LYS A 163 45.22 29.30 8.30
CA LYS A 163 45.49 28.70 9.62
C LYS A 163 44.40 27.73 10.08
N ILE A 164 43.26 27.66 9.39
CA ILE A 164 42.12 26.80 9.78
C ILE A 164 42.13 25.50 9.00
N ASP A 165 42.81 24.49 9.54
CA ASP A 165 42.87 23.14 8.97
C ASP A 165 41.75 22.22 9.48
N PHE A 166 41.14 22.56 10.62
CA PHE A 166 40.06 21.80 11.24
C PHE A 166 38.82 22.68 11.45
N CYS A 167 37.64 22.09 11.34
CA CYS A 167 36.40 22.80 11.65
C CYS A 167 36.30 23.08 13.17
N PRO A 168 36.11 24.34 13.60
CA PRO A 168 35.99 24.68 15.02
C PRO A 168 34.71 24.16 15.68
N HIS A 169 33.72 23.73 14.90
CA HIS A 169 32.44 23.25 15.43
C HIS A 169 32.36 21.74 15.63
N CYS A 170 33.04 20.95 14.79
CA CYS A 170 32.92 19.49 14.82
C CYS A 170 34.27 18.76 14.73
N GLY A 171 35.39 19.48 14.62
CA GLY A 171 36.74 18.89 14.64
C GLY A 171 37.14 18.11 13.39
N ILE A 172 36.35 18.12 12.32
CA ILE A 172 36.74 17.44 11.06
C ILE A 172 37.91 18.15 10.40
N GLY A 173 38.88 17.39 9.88
CA GLY A 173 39.97 17.93 9.06
C GLY A 173 39.42 18.42 7.72
N LEU A 174 39.52 19.71 7.46
CA LEU A 174 39.11 20.35 6.21
C LEU A 174 40.27 20.36 5.21
N PHE A 175 41.47 20.60 5.71
CA PHE A 175 42.70 20.66 4.92
C PHE A 175 43.82 19.86 5.58
N ASP A 176 44.64 19.23 4.74
CA ASP A 176 45.85 18.52 5.13
C ASP A 176 47.01 18.98 4.23
N ARG A 177 48.23 18.56 4.56
CA ARG A 177 49.40 18.81 3.71
C ARG A 177 49.75 17.55 2.95
N CYS A 178 50.04 17.73 1.66
CA CYS A 178 50.55 16.66 0.83
C CYS A 178 51.90 16.17 1.37
N SER A 179 52.05 14.89 1.69
CA SER A 179 53.33 14.35 2.17
C SER A 179 54.47 14.48 1.15
N PRO A 180 54.25 14.24 -0.17
CA PRO A 180 55.29 14.43 -1.18
C PRO A 180 55.76 15.88 -1.42
N CYS A 181 54.86 16.87 -1.41
CA CYS A 181 55.20 18.24 -1.85
C CYS A 181 54.90 19.34 -0.82
N GLY A 182 54.35 19.00 0.34
CA GLY A 182 54.05 19.93 1.42
C GLY A 182 52.89 20.91 1.16
N THR A 183 52.32 20.92 -0.05
CA THR A 183 51.21 21.81 -0.42
C THR A 183 49.97 21.49 0.40
N ARG A 184 49.33 22.54 0.94
CA ARG A 184 48.04 22.46 1.63
C ARG A 184 46.95 22.12 0.62
N LYS A 185 46.24 21.01 0.82
CA LYS A 185 45.14 20.54 -0.03
C LYS A 185 43.91 20.25 0.83
N SER A 186 42.73 20.11 0.22
CA SER A 186 41.56 19.66 0.98
C SER A 186 41.76 18.21 1.41
N ALA A 187 41.41 17.88 2.65
CA ALA A 187 41.48 16.53 3.18
C ALA A 187 40.61 15.53 2.39
N PHE A 188 39.57 16.04 1.72
CA PHE A 188 38.67 15.26 0.86
C PHE A 188 39.20 15.06 -0.57
N ALA A 189 40.31 15.71 -0.98
CA ALA A 189 40.83 15.55 -2.34
C ALA A 189 41.49 14.20 -2.55
N ARG A 190 41.05 13.47 -3.60
CA ARG A 190 41.66 12.20 -4.04
C ARG A 190 43.11 12.36 -4.48
N PHE A 191 43.44 13.46 -5.12
CA PHE A 191 44.78 13.77 -5.61
C PHE A 191 45.21 15.17 -5.18
N CYS A 192 46.51 15.37 -4.98
CA CYS A 192 47.07 16.69 -4.75
C CYS A 192 46.93 17.54 -6.01
N HIS A 193 46.37 18.74 -5.90
CA HIS A 193 46.23 19.67 -7.04
C HIS A 193 47.58 20.23 -7.54
N ALA A 194 48.65 20.13 -6.76
CA ALA A 194 49.97 20.64 -7.14
C ALA A 194 50.89 19.58 -7.78
N CYS A 195 50.90 18.35 -7.25
CA CYS A 195 51.82 17.29 -7.72
C CYS A 195 51.14 16.01 -8.21
N GLY A 196 49.81 15.89 -8.10
CA GLY A 196 49.06 14.71 -8.55
C GLY A 196 49.12 13.48 -7.65
N ALA A 197 49.90 13.50 -6.55
CA ALA A 197 50.00 12.35 -5.64
C ALA A 197 48.64 11.98 -5.01
N SER A 198 48.32 10.68 -4.94
CA SER A 198 47.09 10.17 -4.31
C SER A 198 47.11 10.40 -2.80
N SER A 199 45.99 10.88 -2.24
CA SER A 199 45.83 10.99 -0.79
C SER A 199 45.54 9.60 -0.19
N GLN A 200 46.33 9.19 0.81
CA GLN A 200 46.22 7.87 1.44
C GLN A 200 44.95 7.67 2.30
N GLY A 201 43.94 8.53 2.17
CA GLY A 201 42.62 8.41 2.80
C GLY A 201 41.48 8.06 1.85
N ALA A 202 41.73 8.00 0.54
CA ALA A 202 40.77 7.50 -0.43
C ALA A 202 41.02 6.00 -0.65
N ALA A 203 40.04 5.17 -0.29
CA ALA A 203 40.03 3.75 -0.65
C ALA A 203 40.41 3.56 -2.13
N PRO A 204 41.18 2.50 -2.47
CA PRO A 204 41.68 2.30 -3.82
C PRO A 204 40.49 2.23 -4.80
N ALA A 205 40.63 2.94 -5.93
CA ALA A 205 39.68 2.85 -7.02
C ALA A 205 39.57 1.39 -7.51
N PRO A 206 38.37 0.92 -7.91
CA PRO A 206 38.23 -0.41 -8.48
C PRO A 206 39.09 -0.50 -9.73
N THR A 207 40.03 -1.44 -9.74
CA THR A 207 40.83 -1.80 -10.91
C THR A 207 39.91 -2.36 -11.98
N LEU A 208 39.83 -1.68 -13.12
CA LEU A 208 39.20 -2.20 -14.34
C LEU A 208 39.91 -3.51 -14.76
N PRO A 209 39.18 -4.56 -15.17
CA PRO A 209 39.79 -5.79 -15.65
C PRO A 209 40.53 -5.53 -16.97
N ASP A 210 41.77 -6.01 -16.99
CA ASP A 210 42.67 -6.04 -18.14
C ASP A 210 42.04 -6.93 -19.23
N ILE A 211 41.56 -6.33 -20.32
CA ILE A 211 41.11 -7.07 -21.50
C ILE A 211 42.34 -7.27 -22.38
N SER A 212 43.06 -8.35 -22.11
CA SER A 212 44.11 -8.86 -22.98
C SER A 212 43.98 -10.38 -23.11
N THR A 213 43.13 -10.81 -24.05
CA THR A 213 43.32 -12.00 -24.91
C THR A 213 42.29 -12.01 -26.04
#